data_AF-A0A485CXH9-F1
#
_entry.id   AF-A0A485CXH9-F1
#
_cell.length_a   1.000
_cell.length_b   1.000
_cell.length_c   1.000
_cell.angle_alpha   90.00
_cell.angle_beta   90.00
_cell.angle_gamma   90.00
#
_symmetry.space_group_name_H-M   'P 1'
#
loop_
_entity.id
_entity.type
_entity.pdbx_description
1 polymer ?
#
loop_
_entity_poly.entity_id
_entity_poly.type
_entity_poly.pdbx_seq_one_letter_code
_entity_poly.pdbx_strand_id
1 'polypeptide(L)'
;MVKPVKSNSDPRIYGSKWDRGRQSFLRAHPLCVMCQEQGKVAAATVVDHIIPHKLKEALRSGGKDALSKAQKLFWDQKNWQGLCKPHHDSTKQRMEKRGIADLYADVAAGNRPTTDEATWQADPTKRNCYVLNSAPGKMRLPDRNGVQPGSIKAPVMRGDGGTLTAGSVQKGGVPNIAGRIAGWTDRTGAIWSTAQLTPPI
;
A
#
# COMPACT_ATOMS: atom_id res chain seq x y z
N MET A 1 -47.76 21.60 -24.25
CA MET A 1 -47.15 20.53 -23.43
C MET A 1 -45.70 20.37 -23.88
N VAL A 2 -44.76 21.07 -23.24
CA VAL A 2 -43.33 21.04 -23.62
C VAL A 2 -42.71 19.79 -23.01
N LYS A 3 -42.27 18.84 -23.84
CA LYS A 3 -41.53 17.66 -23.37
C LYS A 3 -40.12 18.11 -22.94
N PRO A 4 -39.60 17.67 -21.78
CA PRO A 4 -38.24 18.02 -21.38
C PRO A 4 -37.23 17.27 -22.25
N VAL A 5 -36.30 18.00 -22.88
CA VAL A 5 -35.14 17.43 -23.58
C VAL A 5 -34.14 16.95 -22.53
N LYS A 6 -34.11 15.64 -22.24
CA LYS A 6 -33.00 15.01 -21.52
C LYS A 6 -31.94 14.57 -22.53
N SER A 7 -31.09 15.48 -22.98
CA SER A 7 -29.84 15.08 -23.66
C SER A 7 -28.75 14.89 -22.61
N ASN A 8 -28.71 13.71 -21.98
CA ASN A 8 -27.60 13.30 -21.13
C ASN A 8 -26.49 12.64 -21.99
N SER A 9 -26.03 13.34 -23.03
CA SER A 9 -24.90 12.89 -23.84
C SER A 9 -23.61 13.11 -23.05
N ASP A 10 -22.89 12.03 -22.76
CA ASP A 10 -21.62 12.09 -22.02
C ASP A 10 -20.63 13.00 -22.78
N PRO A 11 -19.99 13.99 -22.12
CA PRO A 11 -19.15 14.96 -22.83
C PRO A 11 -18.04 14.27 -23.62
N ARG A 12 -17.98 14.53 -24.92
CA ARG A 12 -16.98 13.94 -25.81
C ARG A 12 -15.64 14.66 -25.65
N ILE A 13 -14.82 14.13 -24.74
CA ILE A 13 -13.48 14.68 -24.42
C ILE A 13 -12.38 14.18 -25.36
N TYR A 14 -12.62 13.10 -26.12
CA TYR A 14 -11.66 12.50 -27.04
C TYR A 14 -12.02 12.81 -28.50
N GLY A 15 -11.05 13.36 -29.24
CA GLY A 15 -11.19 13.72 -30.66
C GLY A 15 -9.83 13.85 -31.36
N SER A 16 -9.81 14.40 -32.58
CA SER A 16 -8.62 14.41 -33.45
C SER A 16 -7.36 15.02 -32.83
N LYS A 17 -7.51 16.05 -31.99
CA LYS A 17 -6.39 16.65 -31.25
C LYS A 17 -5.76 15.66 -30.27
N TRP A 18 -6.59 14.88 -29.57
CA TRP A 18 -6.13 13.83 -28.67
C TRP A 18 -5.43 12.73 -29.46
N ASP A 19 -5.99 12.28 -30.59
CA ASP A 19 -5.37 11.23 -31.40
C ASP A 19 -3.97 11.61 -31.89
N ARG A 20 -3.79 12.87 -32.33
CA ARG A 20 -2.47 13.38 -32.72
C ARG A 20 -1.50 13.41 -31.55
N GLY A 21 -1.93 13.92 -30.39
CA GLY A 21 -1.09 13.97 -29.17
C GLY A 21 -0.69 12.57 -28.71
N ARG A 22 -1.68 11.66 -28.64
CA ARG A 22 -1.51 10.25 -28.28
C ARG A 22 -0.49 9.55 -29.19
N GLN A 23 -0.62 9.69 -30.51
CA GLN A 23 0.31 9.08 -31.46
C GLN A 23 1.74 9.62 -31.29
N SER A 24 1.89 10.93 -31.10
CA SER A 24 3.20 11.53 -30.87
C SER A 24 3.84 11.00 -29.58
N PHE A 25 3.06 10.89 -28.51
CA PHE A 25 3.53 10.38 -27.22
C PHE A 25 3.94 8.90 -27.31
N LEU A 26 3.12 8.04 -27.92
CA LEU A 26 3.45 6.61 -28.05
C LEU A 26 4.68 6.35 -28.92
N ARG A 27 5.01 7.23 -29.87
CA ARG A 27 6.27 7.14 -30.63
C ARG A 27 7.50 7.47 -29.77
N ALA A 28 7.37 8.44 -28.86
CA ALA A 28 8.44 8.81 -27.93
C ALA A 28 8.55 7.83 -26.74
N HIS A 29 7.44 7.20 -26.35
CA HIS A 29 7.34 6.26 -25.23
C HIS A 29 6.78 4.91 -25.71
N PRO A 30 7.58 4.13 -26.47
CA PRO A 30 7.09 2.92 -27.14
C PRO A 30 6.86 1.74 -26.20
N LEU A 31 7.33 1.81 -24.95
CA LEU A 31 7.26 0.70 -23.99
C LEU A 31 6.22 0.94 -22.90
N CYS A 32 5.59 -0.14 -22.46
CA CYS A 32 4.72 -0.16 -21.31
C CYS A 32 5.53 0.03 -20.02
N VAL A 33 5.29 1.13 -19.30
CA VAL A 33 6.03 1.47 -18.07
C VAL A 33 5.93 0.36 -17.02
N MET A 34 4.72 -0.19 -16.81
CA MET A 34 4.52 -1.26 -15.83
C MET A 34 5.18 -2.59 -16.23
N CYS A 35 5.32 -2.88 -17.53
CA CYS A 35 6.09 -4.04 -17.97
C CYS A 35 7.58 -3.81 -17.71
N GLN A 36 8.07 -2.59 -18.01
CA GLN A 36 9.47 -2.23 -17.80
C GLN A 36 9.87 -2.35 -16.33
N GLU A 37 9.02 -1.88 -15.40
CA GLU A 37 9.20 -2.04 -13.96
C GLU A 37 9.26 -3.52 -13.52
N GLN A 38 8.57 -4.42 -14.24
CA GLN A 38 8.62 -5.87 -14.01
C GLN A 38 9.79 -6.56 -14.73
N GLY A 39 10.70 -5.80 -15.37
CA GLY A 39 11.79 -6.36 -16.18
C GLY A 39 11.33 -7.00 -17.50
N LYS A 40 10.12 -6.68 -17.98
CA LYS A 40 9.54 -7.19 -19.21
C LYS A 40 9.49 -6.11 -20.28
N VAL A 41 9.73 -6.50 -21.54
CA VAL A 41 9.61 -5.59 -22.68
C VAL A 41 8.26 -5.86 -23.36
N ALA A 42 7.38 -4.85 -23.38
CA ALA A 42 6.12 -4.89 -24.10
C ALA A 42 5.80 -3.52 -24.67
N ALA A 43 5.22 -3.47 -25.86
CA ALA A 43 4.84 -2.22 -26.50
C ALA A 43 3.70 -1.52 -25.74
N ALA A 44 3.79 -0.20 -25.59
CA ALA A 44 2.68 0.64 -25.16
C ALA A 44 1.69 0.80 -26.32
N THR A 45 0.43 0.44 -26.07
CA THR A 45 -0.65 0.55 -27.06
C THR A 45 -1.67 1.61 -26.68
N VAL A 46 -1.66 2.07 -25.43
CA VAL A 46 -2.60 3.06 -24.91
C VAL A 46 -1.84 4.08 -24.05
N VAL A 47 -2.37 5.31 -24.05
CA VAL A 47 -1.88 6.38 -23.18
C VAL A 47 -2.86 6.52 -22.04
N ASP A 48 -2.32 6.46 -20.84
CA ASP A 48 -3.06 6.56 -19.59
C ASP A 48 -2.63 7.81 -18.84
N HIS A 49 -3.52 8.39 -18.04
CA HIS A 49 -3.19 9.50 -17.14
C HIS A 49 -2.73 8.96 -15.78
N ILE A 50 -1.54 9.34 -15.33
CA ILE A 50 -0.98 8.93 -14.03
C ILE A 50 -1.92 9.37 -12.91
N ILE A 51 -2.26 10.66 -12.91
CA ILE A 51 -3.26 11.28 -12.04
C ILE A 51 -4.58 11.43 -12.83
N PRO A 52 -5.71 10.92 -12.30
CA PRO A 52 -7.00 11.05 -12.95
C PRO A 52 -7.38 12.51 -13.20
N HIS A 53 -7.62 12.85 -14.46
CA HIS A 53 -7.86 14.24 -14.88
C HIS A 53 -9.27 14.77 -14.53
N LYS A 54 -10.25 13.88 -14.31
CA LYS A 54 -11.64 14.19 -13.92
C LYS A 54 -12.39 15.23 -14.79
N LEU A 55 -12.07 15.27 -16.09
CA LEU A 55 -12.59 16.30 -17.00
C LEU A 55 -14.09 16.12 -17.29
N LYS A 56 -14.59 14.89 -17.34
CA LYS A 56 -16.02 14.63 -17.52
C LYS A 56 -16.81 15.13 -16.31
N GLU A 57 -16.33 14.86 -15.10
CA GLU A 57 -16.95 15.35 -13.87
C GLU A 57 -16.95 16.87 -13.82
N ALA A 58 -15.83 17.51 -14.17
CA ALA A 58 -15.73 18.97 -14.21
C ALA A 58 -16.65 19.61 -15.26
N LEU A 59 -16.79 18.99 -16.43
CA LEU A 59 -17.74 19.43 -17.46
C LEU A 59 -19.20 19.30 -17.01
N ARG A 60 -19.52 18.27 -16.21
CA ARG A 60 -20.86 18.09 -15.63
C ARG A 60 -21.15 19.06 -14.50
N SER A 61 -20.17 19.39 -13.66
CA SER A 61 -20.36 20.26 -12.50
C SER A 61 -20.38 21.76 -12.84
N GLY A 62 -19.90 22.15 -14.02
CA GLY A 62 -19.96 23.53 -14.52
C GLY A 62 -19.03 24.52 -13.79
N GLY A 63 -18.23 24.07 -12.83
CA GLY A 63 -17.29 24.92 -12.09
C GLY A 63 -16.10 25.33 -12.96
N LYS A 64 -15.92 26.63 -13.20
CA LYS A 64 -14.84 27.15 -14.06
C LYS A 64 -13.44 26.75 -13.58
N ASP A 65 -13.19 26.79 -12.27
CA ASP A 65 -11.89 26.44 -11.69
C ASP A 65 -11.60 24.94 -11.79
N ALA A 66 -12.61 24.11 -11.52
CA ALA A 66 -12.52 22.67 -11.66
C ALA A 66 -12.26 22.28 -13.12
N LEU A 67 -12.93 22.95 -14.07
CA LEU A 67 -12.75 22.72 -15.49
C LEU A 67 -11.35 23.11 -15.96
N SER A 68 -10.86 24.29 -15.58
CA SER A 68 -9.51 24.76 -15.91
C SER A 68 -8.44 23.79 -15.39
N LYS A 69 -8.55 23.36 -14.12
CA LYS A 69 -7.64 22.39 -13.51
C LYS A 69 -7.68 21.03 -14.23
N ALA A 70 -8.88 20.51 -14.50
CA ALA A 70 -9.05 19.23 -15.18
C ALA A 70 -8.50 19.25 -16.60
N GLN A 71 -8.68 20.36 -17.32
CA GLN A 71 -8.19 20.51 -18.69
C GLN A 71 -6.66 20.65 -18.74
N LYS A 72 -6.06 21.37 -17.79
CA LYS A 72 -4.59 21.44 -17.65
C LYS A 72 -4.00 20.06 -17.36
N LEU A 73 -4.61 19.31 -16.44
CA LEU A 73 -4.17 17.97 -16.07
C LEU A 73 -4.36 16.93 -17.19
N PHE A 74 -5.38 17.12 -18.04
CA PHE A 74 -5.65 16.26 -19.20
C PHE A 74 -4.58 16.39 -20.29
N TRP A 75 -4.09 17.61 -20.55
CA TRP A 75 -3.09 17.90 -21.58
C TRP A 75 -1.64 17.90 -21.09
N ASP A 76 -1.42 17.71 -19.80
CA ASP A 76 -0.07 17.60 -19.24
C ASP A 76 0.56 16.27 -19.66
N GLN A 77 1.52 16.32 -20.59
CA GLN A 77 2.24 15.13 -21.06
C GLN A 77 3.08 14.49 -19.95
N LYS A 78 3.47 15.24 -18.90
CA LYS A 78 4.14 14.67 -17.73
C LYS A 78 3.20 13.79 -16.90
N ASN A 79 1.90 14.00 -17.05
CA ASN A 79 0.87 13.17 -16.45
C ASN A 79 0.47 11.99 -17.37
N TRP A 80 1.10 11.81 -18.54
CA TRP A 80 0.82 10.69 -19.43
C TRP A 80 1.81 9.55 -19.19
N GLN A 81 1.34 8.32 -19.31
CA GLN A 81 2.16 7.12 -19.30
C GLN A 81 1.73 6.14 -20.39
N GLY A 82 2.70 5.47 -21.00
CA GLY A 82 2.47 4.45 -22.01
C GLY A 82 2.20 3.10 -21.33
N LEU A 83 1.07 2.46 -21.63
CA LEU A 83 0.72 1.15 -21.10
C LEU A 83 0.33 0.18 -22.22
N CYS A 84 0.54 -1.11 -22.00
CA CYS A 84 -0.06 -2.15 -22.82
C CYS A 84 -1.54 -2.33 -22.42
N LYS A 85 -2.37 -2.76 -23.36
CA LYS A 85 -3.81 -2.96 -23.12
C LYS A 85 -4.11 -3.83 -21.88
N PRO A 86 -3.41 -4.96 -21.63
CA PRO A 86 -3.62 -5.75 -20.41
C PRO A 86 -3.39 -4.95 -19.12
N HIS A 87 -2.28 -4.23 -19.00
CA HIS A 87 -1.98 -3.45 -17.79
C HIS A 87 -2.92 -2.26 -17.62
N HIS A 88 -3.29 -1.60 -18.70
CA HIS A 88 -4.28 -0.51 -18.68
C HIS A 88 -5.63 -1.02 -18.19
N ASP A 89 -6.19 -2.06 -18.82
CA ASP A 89 -7.56 -2.51 -18.54
C ASP A 89 -7.68 -3.26 -17.20
N SER A 90 -6.59 -3.83 -16.67
CA SER A 90 -6.61 -4.62 -15.43
C SER A 90 -5.90 -3.93 -14.27
N THR A 91 -4.56 -3.93 -14.25
CA THR A 91 -3.77 -3.51 -13.09
C THR A 91 -3.95 -2.03 -12.79
N LYS A 92 -3.89 -1.16 -13.82
CA LYS A 92 -4.11 0.28 -13.64
C LYS A 92 -5.54 0.55 -13.22
N GLN A 93 -6.55 0.01 -13.92
CA GLN A 93 -7.95 0.15 -13.51
C GLN A 93 -8.20 -0.34 -12.07
N ARG A 94 -7.53 -1.42 -11.66
CA ARG A 94 -7.59 -1.92 -10.28
C ARG A 94 -6.93 -0.96 -9.31
N MET A 95 -5.77 -0.39 -9.65
CA MET A 95 -5.08 0.62 -8.84
C MET A 95 -5.89 1.92 -8.73
N GLU A 96 -6.59 2.34 -9.78
CA GLU A 96 -7.44 3.54 -9.75
C GLU A 96 -8.72 3.31 -8.95
N LYS A 97 -9.39 2.16 -9.16
CA LYS A 97 -10.61 1.80 -8.42
C LYS A 97 -10.33 1.52 -6.95
N ARG A 98 -9.19 0.92 -6.64
CA ARG A 98 -8.73 0.75 -5.26
C ARG A 98 -8.12 2.02 -4.71
N GLY A 99 -7.89 3.02 -5.55
CA GLY A 99 -7.01 4.14 -5.29
C GLY A 99 -5.62 3.65 -4.90
N ILE A 100 -4.71 4.59 -4.70
CA ILE A 100 -3.90 4.53 -3.49
C ILE A 100 -4.91 4.21 -2.37
N ALA A 101 -4.91 2.98 -1.85
CA ALA A 101 -5.90 2.58 -0.86
C ALA A 101 -5.86 3.68 0.21
N ASP A 102 -6.96 4.42 0.33
CA ASP A 102 -7.21 5.12 1.56
C ASP A 102 -7.27 4.00 2.59
N LEU A 103 -6.11 3.75 3.20
CA LEU A 103 -5.92 2.68 4.16
C LEU A 103 -6.95 2.85 5.27
N TYR A 104 -7.35 4.10 5.55
CA TYR A 104 -8.45 4.40 6.45
C TYR A 104 -9.78 3.83 5.93
N ALA A 105 -10.18 4.11 4.68
CA ALA A 105 -11.42 3.57 4.11
C ALA A 105 -11.43 2.03 4.01
N ASP A 106 -10.30 1.39 3.68
CA ASP A 106 -10.18 -0.08 3.63
C ASP A 106 -10.33 -0.71 5.02
N VAL A 107 -9.69 -0.10 6.03
CA VAL A 107 -9.81 -0.52 7.42
C VAL A 107 -11.21 -0.23 7.97
N ALA A 108 -11.80 0.93 7.65
CA ALA A 108 -13.16 1.32 8.05
C ALA A 108 -14.25 0.44 7.41
N ALA A 109 -13.99 -0.10 6.21
CA ALA A 109 -14.85 -1.09 5.57
C ALA A 109 -14.77 -2.49 6.20
N GLY A 110 -13.92 -2.70 7.21
CA GLY A 110 -13.78 -3.98 7.92
C GLY A 110 -12.94 -5.02 7.18
N ASN A 111 -12.23 -4.64 6.12
CA ASN A 111 -11.38 -5.57 5.35
C ASN A 111 -10.05 -5.89 6.06
N ARG A 112 -9.78 -5.24 7.19
CA ARG A 112 -8.54 -5.36 7.97
C ARG A 112 -8.91 -5.61 9.44
N PRO A 113 -8.09 -6.38 10.18
CA PRO A 113 -8.32 -6.58 11.60
C PRO A 113 -8.14 -5.26 12.37
N THR A 114 -9.15 -4.90 13.17
CA THR A 114 -9.18 -3.69 13.98
C THR A 114 -9.36 -4.01 15.47
N THR A 115 -8.91 -3.11 16.33
CA THR A 115 -9.17 -3.15 17.79
C THR A 115 -9.28 -1.72 18.32
N ASP A 116 -9.68 -1.54 19.58
CA ASP A 116 -9.68 -0.24 20.26
C ASP A 116 -8.29 0.10 20.82
N GLU A 117 -8.05 1.38 21.08
CA GLU A 117 -6.72 1.87 21.52
C GLU A 117 -6.31 1.29 22.88
N ALA A 118 -7.25 1.08 23.81
CA ALA A 118 -6.95 0.56 25.13
C ALA A 118 -6.49 -0.90 25.05
N THR A 119 -7.22 -1.72 24.28
CA THR A 119 -6.85 -3.11 24.00
C THR A 119 -5.54 -3.20 23.23
N TRP A 120 -5.32 -2.33 22.24
CA TRP A 120 -4.05 -2.27 21.50
C TRP A 120 -2.89 -2.00 22.45
N GLN A 121 -3.06 -1.06 23.41
CA GLN A 121 -2.05 -0.68 24.40
C GLN A 121 -1.80 -1.71 25.51
N ALA A 122 -2.83 -2.42 25.96
CA ALA A 122 -2.72 -3.37 27.07
C ALA A 122 -2.23 -4.76 26.64
N ASP A 123 -2.58 -5.21 25.43
CA ASP A 123 -2.33 -6.58 24.97
C ASP A 123 -1.33 -6.61 23.80
N PRO A 124 -0.09 -7.07 24.03
CA PRO A 124 0.92 -7.22 22.97
C PRO A 124 0.48 -8.13 21.81
N THR A 125 -0.48 -9.03 22.00
CA THR A 125 -0.99 -9.90 20.93
C THR A 125 -1.90 -9.15 19.95
N LYS A 126 -2.42 -7.99 20.35
CA LYS A 126 -3.32 -7.15 19.54
C LYS A 126 -2.59 -6.09 18.72
N ARG A 127 -1.25 -6.05 18.81
CA ARG A 127 -0.40 -5.07 18.11
C ARG A 127 -0.44 -5.18 16.59
N ASN A 128 -0.86 -6.32 16.04
CA ASN A 128 -1.03 -6.50 14.59
C ASN A 128 -2.37 -5.94 14.04
N CYS A 129 -3.23 -5.38 14.89
CA CYS A 129 -4.47 -4.73 14.50
C CYS A 129 -4.27 -3.24 14.18
N TYR A 130 -5.14 -2.69 13.34
CA TYR A 130 -5.29 -1.24 13.14
C TYR A 130 -6.18 -0.64 14.24
N VAL A 131 -5.98 0.66 14.54
CA VAL A 131 -6.91 1.44 15.38
C VAL A 131 -7.34 2.68 14.60
N LEU A 132 -8.61 2.78 14.23
CA LEU A 132 -9.11 3.89 13.40
C LEU A 132 -9.09 5.24 14.14
N ASN A 133 -9.36 5.23 15.44
CA ASN A 133 -9.51 6.44 16.27
C ASN A 133 -8.46 6.50 17.39
N SER A 134 -7.18 6.36 17.04
CA SER A 134 -6.09 6.42 18.03
C SER A 134 -5.95 7.81 18.68
N ALA A 135 -6.29 8.86 17.90
CA ALA A 135 -6.46 10.24 18.34
C ALA A 135 -7.32 10.97 17.29
N PRO A 136 -7.81 12.20 17.55
CA PRO A 136 -8.57 12.96 16.55
C PRO A 136 -7.82 13.05 15.20
N GLY A 137 -8.41 12.47 14.16
CA GLY A 137 -7.84 12.43 12.80
C GLY A 137 -6.62 11.51 12.62
N LYS A 138 -6.28 10.66 13.60
CA LYS A 138 -5.14 9.74 13.51
C LYS A 138 -5.58 8.29 13.65
N MET A 139 -5.13 7.47 12.70
CA MET A 139 -5.19 6.02 12.80
C MET A 139 -3.84 5.45 13.22
N ARG A 140 -3.87 4.40 14.03
CA ARG A 140 -2.69 3.60 14.38
C ARG A 140 -2.51 2.48 13.37
N LEU A 141 -1.28 2.29 12.93
CA LEU A 141 -0.87 1.16 12.10
C LEU A 141 -0.42 -0.03 12.97
N PRO A 142 -0.58 -1.27 12.48
CA PRO A 142 -0.03 -2.47 13.09
C PRO A 142 1.47 -2.36 13.37
N ASP A 143 1.90 -2.67 14.59
CA ASP A 143 3.31 -2.85 14.93
C ASP A 143 3.77 -4.26 14.54
N ARG A 144 4.15 -4.42 13.27
CA ARG A 144 4.68 -5.68 12.73
C ARG A 144 6.19 -5.84 12.93
N ASN A 145 6.88 -4.76 13.28
CA ASN A 145 8.33 -4.79 13.47
C ASN A 145 8.73 -5.00 14.95
N GLY A 146 7.78 -4.98 15.88
CA GLY A 146 8.00 -5.24 17.30
C GLY A 146 8.96 -4.23 17.96
N VAL A 147 9.02 -3.02 17.40
CA VAL A 147 9.95 -1.97 17.84
C VAL A 147 9.36 -1.17 19.01
N GLN A 148 8.03 -1.10 19.15
CA GLN A 148 7.42 -0.35 20.24
C GLN A 148 7.75 -0.97 21.61
N PRO A 149 7.88 -0.15 22.67
CA PRO A 149 8.00 -0.64 24.04
C PRO A 149 6.84 -1.58 24.39
N GLY A 150 7.16 -2.76 24.95
CA GLY A 150 6.16 -3.77 25.34
C GLY A 150 5.59 -4.62 24.19
N SER A 151 6.07 -4.44 22.94
CA SER A 151 5.68 -5.32 21.82
C SER A 151 6.45 -6.64 21.84
N ILE A 152 5.77 -7.70 21.36
CA ILE A 152 6.39 -8.99 21.10
C ILE A 152 7.47 -8.79 20.02
N LYS A 153 8.71 -9.22 20.31
CA LYS A 153 9.83 -9.06 19.38
C LYS A 153 9.63 -9.92 18.14
N ALA A 154 9.70 -9.31 16.95
CA ALA A 154 9.50 -10.03 15.70
C ALA A 154 10.72 -10.90 15.35
N PRO A 155 10.53 -12.20 15.06
CA PRO A 155 11.60 -13.09 14.57
C PRO A 155 12.08 -12.71 13.16
N VAL A 156 11.18 -12.21 12.30
CA VAL A 156 11.41 -11.77 10.92
C VAL A 156 10.70 -10.44 10.64
N MET A 157 11.15 -9.68 9.65
CA MET A 157 10.62 -8.35 9.28
C MET A 157 10.79 -7.27 10.36
N ARG A 158 11.93 -7.26 11.04
CA ARG A 158 12.35 -6.14 11.88
C ARG A 158 12.64 -4.93 10.99
N GLY A 159 11.93 -3.84 11.23
CA GLY A 159 12.30 -2.53 10.70
C GLY A 159 13.61 -2.07 11.33
N ASP A 160 14.35 -1.24 10.62
CA ASP A 160 15.64 -0.68 11.08
C ASP A 160 15.52 0.24 12.30
N GLY A 161 14.29 0.62 12.70
CA GLY A 161 14.06 1.61 13.74
C GLY A 161 14.67 2.98 13.41
N GLY A 162 14.95 3.25 12.12
CA GLY A 162 15.69 4.41 11.66
C GLY A 162 17.16 4.46 12.08
N THR A 163 17.70 3.37 12.63
CA THR A 163 19.06 3.34 13.21
C THR A 163 20.07 2.56 12.37
N LEU A 164 19.61 1.81 11.36
CA LEU A 164 20.50 1.08 10.45
C LEU A 164 20.67 1.79 9.11
N THR A 165 21.82 1.56 8.48
CA THR A 165 22.09 2.00 7.11
C THR A 165 21.22 1.23 6.12
N ALA A 166 20.72 1.91 5.08
CA ALA A 166 19.95 1.31 4.00
C ALA A 166 20.65 0.05 3.44
N GLY A 167 19.91 -1.06 3.36
CA GLY A 167 20.43 -2.37 2.95
C GLY A 167 20.90 -3.28 4.09
N SER A 168 20.92 -2.78 5.34
CA SER A 168 21.23 -3.60 6.51
C SER A 168 19.99 -4.30 7.06
N VAL A 169 20.15 -5.53 7.55
CA VAL A 169 19.10 -6.31 8.22
C VAL A 169 19.44 -6.51 9.69
N GLN A 170 18.48 -6.28 10.61
CA GLN A 170 18.66 -6.55 12.04
C GLN A 170 18.83 -8.05 12.30
N LYS A 171 19.71 -8.43 13.24
CA LYS A 171 19.76 -9.81 13.78
C LYS A 171 18.42 -10.16 14.45
N GLY A 172 18.07 -11.46 14.43
CA GLY A 172 16.82 -11.98 15.00
C GLY A 172 16.57 -11.48 16.42
N GLY A 173 15.38 -10.96 16.68
CA GLY A 173 14.98 -10.43 17.98
C GLY A 173 14.50 -11.50 18.97
N VAL A 174 14.67 -12.78 18.62
CA VAL A 174 14.25 -13.88 19.50
C VAL A 174 15.13 -13.79 20.75
N PRO A 175 14.52 -13.66 21.93
CA PRO A 175 15.27 -13.64 23.17
C PRO A 175 16.04 -14.96 23.35
N ASN A 176 17.20 -14.88 23.98
CA ASN A 176 18.05 -16.05 24.19
C ASN A 176 17.26 -17.13 24.92
N ILE A 177 17.25 -18.34 24.37
CA ILE A 177 16.81 -19.52 25.12
C ILE A 177 17.94 -19.84 26.10
N ALA A 178 17.73 -19.49 27.36
CA ALA A 178 18.61 -19.87 28.44
C ALA A 178 18.12 -21.18 29.06
N GLY A 179 19.05 -21.92 29.65
CA GLY A 179 18.73 -23.13 30.39
C GLY A 179 19.82 -23.47 31.37
N ARG A 180 19.46 -24.23 32.39
CA ARG A 180 20.40 -24.78 33.37
C ARG A 180 20.40 -26.29 33.26
N ILE A 181 21.59 -26.86 33.17
CA ILE A 181 21.83 -28.28 33.39
C ILE A 181 22.45 -28.40 34.78
N ALA A 182 21.85 -29.24 35.62
CA ALA A 182 22.41 -29.59 36.92
C ALA A 182 22.59 -31.10 36.98
N GLY A 183 23.73 -31.55 37.52
CA GLY A 183 24.01 -32.96 37.68
C GLY A 183 24.56 -33.28 39.05
N TRP A 184 24.32 -34.49 39.52
CA TRP A 184 24.84 -35.01 40.78
C TRP A 184 25.12 -36.50 40.65
N THR A 185 26.18 -36.93 41.33
CA THR A 185 26.59 -38.33 41.45
C THR A 185 26.12 -38.90 42.77
N ASP A 186 25.52 -40.08 42.76
CA ASP A 186 25.24 -40.82 43.99
C ASP A 186 26.45 -41.69 44.40
N ARG A 187 26.33 -42.33 45.57
CA ARG A 187 27.39 -43.19 46.13
C ARG A 187 27.55 -44.53 45.41
N THR A 188 26.68 -44.86 44.45
CA THR A 188 26.81 -46.05 43.60
C THR A 188 27.54 -45.76 42.29
N GLY A 189 27.92 -44.49 42.06
CA GLY A 189 28.61 -44.04 40.85
C GLY A 189 27.66 -43.70 39.70
N ALA A 190 26.35 -43.67 39.94
CA ALA A 190 25.40 -43.24 38.92
C ALA A 190 25.38 -41.71 38.83
N ILE A 191 25.37 -41.20 37.59
CA ILE A 191 25.27 -39.77 37.28
C ILE A 191 23.83 -39.47 36.91
N TRP A 192 23.23 -38.54 37.64
CA TRP A 192 21.89 -38.02 37.39
C TRP A 192 21.99 -36.59 36.88
N SER A 193 21.16 -36.22 35.91
CA SER A 193 21.10 -34.84 35.41
C SER A 193 19.67 -34.38 35.20
N THR A 194 19.42 -33.11 35.52
CA THR A 194 18.19 -32.40 35.14
C THR A 194 18.53 -31.24 34.22
N ALA A 195 17.65 -30.99 33.26
CA ALA A 195 17.73 -29.84 32.37
C ALA A 195 16.42 -29.05 32.47
N GLN A 196 16.53 -27.75 32.74
CA GLN A 196 15.39 -26.85 32.76
C GLN A 196 15.67 -25.67 31.82
N LEU A 197 14.75 -25.44 30.88
CA LEU A 197 14.75 -24.24 30.06
C LEU A 197 14.14 -23.09 30.87
N THR A 198 14.80 -21.93 30.84
CA THR A 198 14.23 -20.68 31.31
C THR A 198 13.51 -20.03 30.12
N PRO A 199 12.17 -19.88 30.16
CA PRO A 199 11.47 -19.21 29.08
C PRO A 199 11.95 -17.76 28.99
N PRO A 200 12.05 -17.22 27.77
CA PRO A 200 12.43 -15.84 27.60
C PRO A 200 11.36 -14.88 28.15
N ILE A 201 11.82 -13.78 28.76
CA ILE A 201 10.99 -12.62 29.18
C ILE A 201 10.70 -11.70 27.99
#